data_AF-A0AAT9QMF1-F1
#
_entry.id   AF-A0AAT9QMF1-F1
#
_cell.length_a   1.000
_cell.length_b   1.000
_cell.length_c   1.000
_cell.angle_alpha   90.00
_cell.angle_beta   90.00
_cell.angle_gamma   90.00
#
_symmetry.space_group_name_H-M   'P 1'
#
loop_
_entity.id
_entity.type
_entity.pdbx_description
1 polymer ?
#
loop_
_entity_poly.entity_id
_entity_poly.type
_entity_poly.pdbx_seq_one_letter_code
_entity_poly.pdbx_strand_id
1 'polypeptide(L)'
;MPFSGNGRRGAVLAGAGVLVLVILAVVLSMALRAGPPAPDAAASNPPGSGSPAAATAAGPAPAATAPDGISKIKHVVIVTQENRSFDSYFGTYPGADGIPMKDGKPAVCVPDPADGGCTRPFYNSADSNAGGPHSHADATADINGGAMDGFVGQAEKGLSGCGASSTKCQYSNNMPTDVMGYHDGRDLPNYWAYAQNFTLQDHLFASAASWSLPAHLYLVSEWSAKCTKAGDPSSCADALQDPDPEPEPQMIKDTLIGKCQAGMDLDPCREALEAAGIDPGLAAQIDDLIGNSCKPTDSYAVCQAAVDAAPVSDGLKKKLTDAAKKLEPARLRLDGPDVPAAQAPGALGLLRVPRHRTGLPQ
;
A
#
# COMPACT_ATOMS: atom_id res chain seq x y z
N MET A 1 56.22 -2.50 27.52
CA MET A 1 56.39 -2.11 28.94
C MET A 1 55.11 -1.44 29.41
N PRO A 2 54.64 -1.71 30.64
CA PRO A 2 53.47 -2.59 30.83
C PRO A 2 52.42 -2.05 31.83
N PHE A 3 51.33 -2.80 32.02
CA PHE A 3 50.56 -3.13 33.26
C PHE A 3 49.22 -3.72 32.76
N SER A 4 48.92 -5.02 32.73
CA SER A 4 48.89 -6.11 33.73
C SER A 4 47.89 -5.91 34.87
N GLY A 5 46.86 -6.77 34.91
CA GLY A 5 45.87 -6.86 36.00
C GLY A 5 44.82 -7.96 35.78
N ASN A 6 45.11 -9.16 36.29
CA ASN A 6 44.34 -10.41 36.27
C ASN A 6 43.05 -10.39 37.13
N GLY A 7 42.07 -11.28 36.85
CA GLY A 7 41.02 -11.59 37.84
C GLY A 7 39.87 -12.55 37.51
N ARG A 8 40.15 -13.84 37.25
CA ARG A 8 39.37 -15.07 37.58
C ARG A 8 37.85 -15.20 37.37
N ARG A 9 37.51 -16.16 36.48
CA ARG A 9 36.60 -17.33 36.59
C ARG A 9 35.43 -17.30 37.60
N GLY A 10 34.22 -17.48 37.07
CA GLY A 10 33.10 -18.16 37.71
C GLY A 10 32.14 -18.70 36.64
N ALA A 11 31.99 -20.02 36.54
CA ALA A 11 30.99 -20.69 35.72
C ALA A 11 29.99 -21.35 36.66
N VAL A 12 28.69 -21.07 36.51
CA VAL A 12 27.58 -21.93 36.95
C VAL A 12 26.37 -21.75 36.03
N LEU A 13 26.09 -22.81 35.28
CA LEU A 13 24.83 -23.43 34.83
C LEU A 13 23.44 -22.75 35.02
N ALA A 14 22.66 -22.88 33.93
CA ALA A 14 21.26 -23.34 33.84
C ALA A 14 20.08 -22.35 33.93
N GLY A 15 19.18 -22.48 32.94
CA GLY A 15 17.82 -21.90 32.87
C GLY A 15 17.39 -21.73 31.41
N ALA A 16 16.93 -22.80 30.73
CA ALA A 16 15.51 -23.01 30.37
C ALA A 16 14.89 -21.78 29.65
N GLY A 17 14.69 -21.86 28.32
CA GLY A 17 13.33 -22.00 27.73
C GLY A 17 12.56 -20.69 27.81
N VAL A 18 12.20 -20.03 26.71
CA VAL A 18 10.89 -20.22 26.08
C VAL A 18 10.90 -19.60 24.67
N LEU A 19 10.55 -20.43 23.71
CA LEU A 19 10.06 -20.11 22.36
C LEU A 19 8.53 -19.95 22.47
N VAL A 20 7.95 -18.79 22.15
CA VAL A 20 6.50 -18.61 21.88
C VAL A 20 6.38 -17.56 20.76
N LEU A 21 6.19 -17.96 19.49
CA LEU A 21 4.91 -18.18 18.80
C LEU A 21 3.96 -16.97 18.89
N VAL A 22 4.06 -16.06 17.91
CA VAL A 22 3.03 -15.06 17.58
C VAL A 22 2.27 -15.59 16.36
N ILE A 23 1.22 -16.40 16.57
CA ILE A 23 0.25 -16.77 15.53
C ILE A 23 -1.16 -16.88 16.15
N LEU A 24 -2.10 -16.15 15.53
CA LEU A 24 -3.57 -16.22 15.58
C LEU A 24 -4.32 -16.02 16.90
N ALA A 25 -4.98 -14.86 17.02
CA ALA A 25 -6.21 -14.73 17.80
C ALA A 25 -7.11 -13.59 17.27
N VAL A 26 -7.75 -13.78 16.11
CA VAL A 26 -9.00 -13.08 15.77
C VAL A 26 -9.89 -13.98 14.91
N VAL A 27 -10.51 -15.00 15.51
CA VAL A 27 -11.86 -15.47 15.11
C VAL A 27 -12.50 -16.14 16.33
N LEU A 28 -13.02 -15.34 17.27
CA LEU A 28 -14.13 -15.81 18.10
C LEU A 28 -14.82 -14.60 18.75
N SER A 29 -15.92 -14.13 18.16
CA SER A 29 -17.10 -13.65 18.90
C SER A 29 -18.22 -13.24 17.94
N MET A 30 -19.43 -13.66 18.31
CA MET A 30 -20.75 -13.16 17.90
C MET A 30 -21.41 -13.77 16.65
N ALA A 31 -22.06 -14.91 16.88
CA ALA A 31 -23.40 -15.17 16.33
C ALA A 31 -24.19 -16.14 17.23
N LEU A 32 -24.55 -15.72 18.45
CA LEU A 32 -25.78 -16.24 19.07
C LEU A 32 -26.94 -15.49 18.43
N ARG A 33 -27.53 -16.07 17.38
CA ARG A 33 -28.81 -15.60 16.84
C ARG A 33 -29.94 -16.28 17.61
N ALA A 34 -30.78 -15.43 18.18
CA ALA A 34 -32.04 -15.76 18.82
C ALA A 34 -32.93 -16.64 17.93
N GLY A 35 -33.47 -17.71 18.51
CA GLY A 35 -34.59 -18.43 17.93
C GLY A 35 -35.89 -17.62 18.10
N PRO A 36 -36.82 -17.65 17.14
CA PRO A 36 -38.11 -17.00 17.30
C PRO A 36 -38.98 -17.76 18.31
N PRO A 37 -39.88 -17.08 19.06
CA PRO A 37 -40.85 -17.77 19.90
C PRO A 37 -41.94 -18.42 19.04
N ALA A 38 -42.31 -19.64 19.40
CA ALA A 38 -43.50 -20.32 18.90
C ALA A 38 -44.78 -19.61 19.38
N PRO A 39 -45.85 -19.53 18.56
CA PRO A 39 -47.19 -19.35 19.09
C PRO A 39 -47.83 -20.70 19.40
N ASP A 40 -48.57 -20.71 20.50
CA ASP A 40 -49.35 -21.82 21.03
C ASP A 40 -50.31 -22.45 20.00
N ALA A 41 -50.38 -23.78 20.04
CA ALA A 41 -51.47 -24.55 19.46
C ALA A 41 -52.64 -24.60 20.45
N ALA A 42 -53.84 -24.21 19.99
CA ALA A 42 -55.10 -24.58 20.62
C ALA A 42 -56.14 -25.01 19.57
N ALA A 43 -56.46 -26.30 19.62
CA ALA A 43 -57.76 -26.94 19.40
C ALA A 43 -58.54 -26.77 18.06
N SER A 44 -58.33 -27.77 17.20
CA SER A 44 -59.34 -28.72 16.65
C SER A 44 -60.68 -28.23 16.05
N ASN A 45 -60.84 -28.47 14.74
CA ASN A 45 -62.11 -28.80 14.07
C ASN A 45 -61.96 -30.15 13.31
N PRO A 46 -63.03 -30.93 13.09
CA PRO A 46 -62.97 -32.36 12.75
C PRO A 46 -62.57 -32.65 11.29
N PRO A 47 -62.13 -33.88 10.96
CA PRO A 47 -61.59 -34.20 9.65
C PRO A 47 -62.70 -34.41 8.62
N GLY A 48 -62.69 -33.59 7.57
CA GLY A 48 -63.30 -33.93 6.29
C GLY A 48 -62.41 -34.90 5.53
N SER A 49 -62.93 -36.08 5.22
CA SER A 49 -62.31 -37.09 4.35
C SER A 49 -62.03 -36.53 2.94
N GLY A 50 -60.81 -36.07 2.69
CA GLY A 50 -60.30 -35.79 1.35
C GLY A 50 -59.16 -36.75 1.02
N SER A 51 -59.24 -37.41 -0.13
CA SER A 51 -58.21 -38.31 -0.66
C SER A 51 -56.81 -37.67 -0.59
N PRO A 52 -55.74 -38.43 -0.24
CA PRO A 52 -54.40 -37.90 -0.31
C PRO A 52 -54.05 -37.61 -1.77
N ALA A 53 -53.85 -36.33 -2.10
CA ALA A 53 -53.23 -35.94 -3.34
C ALA A 53 -51.80 -36.53 -3.35
N ALA A 54 -51.49 -37.32 -4.37
CA ALA A 54 -50.17 -37.90 -4.55
C ALA A 54 -49.11 -36.79 -4.57
N ALA A 55 -48.19 -36.81 -3.61
CA ALA A 55 -47.03 -35.94 -3.62
C ALA A 55 -46.18 -36.30 -4.85
N THR A 56 -46.18 -35.42 -5.85
CA THR A 56 -45.20 -35.47 -6.93
C THR A 56 -43.82 -35.23 -6.31
N ALA A 57 -42.98 -36.27 -6.29
CA ALA A 57 -41.58 -36.13 -5.92
C ALA A 57 -40.95 -35.05 -6.81
N ALA A 58 -40.46 -33.98 -6.20
CA ALA A 58 -39.64 -32.99 -6.89
C ALA A 58 -38.41 -33.72 -7.44
N GLY A 59 -38.26 -33.72 -8.77
CA GLY A 59 -37.07 -34.27 -9.43
C GLY A 59 -35.81 -33.58 -8.91
N PRO A 60 -34.63 -34.22 -9.02
CA PRO A 60 -33.39 -33.60 -8.58
C PRO A 60 -33.20 -32.28 -9.30
N ALA A 61 -32.98 -31.21 -8.53
CA ALA A 61 -32.66 -29.89 -9.07
C ALA A 61 -31.45 -30.05 -10.01
N PRO A 62 -31.44 -29.39 -11.19
CA PRO A 62 -30.29 -29.43 -12.08
C PRO A 62 -29.05 -29.00 -11.29
N ALA A 63 -27.99 -29.82 -11.33
CA ALA A 63 -26.72 -29.44 -10.76
C ALA A 63 -26.29 -28.11 -11.39
N ALA A 64 -26.07 -27.09 -10.55
CA ALA A 64 -25.60 -25.80 -11.02
C ALA A 64 -24.30 -26.00 -11.81
N THR A 65 -24.29 -25.57 -13.06
CA THR A 65 -23.11 -25.63 -13.93
C THR A 65 -21.98 -24.85 -13.27
N ALA A 66 -20.79 -25.45 -13.19
CA ALA A 66 -19.63 -24.75 -12.67
C ALA A 66 -19.40 -23.46 -13.49
N PRO A 67 -19.00 -22.33 -12.86
CA PRO A 67 -18.76 -21.09 -13.58
C PRO A 67 -17.67 -21.28 -14.65
N ASP A 68 -17.80 -20.65 -15.81
CA ASP A 68 -16.84 -20.74 -16.91
C ASP A 68 -15.91 -19.51 -16.99
N GLY A 69 -14.67 -19.74 -17.43
CA GLY A 69 -13.68 -18.68 -17.63
C GLY A 69 -13.44 -17.82 -16.38
N ILE A 70 -13.46 -16.49 -16.55
CA ILE A 70 -13.20 -15.53 -15.46
C ILE A 70 -14.21 -15.61 -14.32
N SER A 71 -15.42 -16.12 -14.58
CA SER A 71 -16.48 -16.25 -13.56
C SER A 71 -16.17 -17.29 -12.47
N LYS A 72 -15.10 -18.08 -12.65
CA LYS A 72 -14.51 -18.95 -11.62
C LYS A 72 -13.84 -18.17 -10.49
N ILE A 73 -13.34 -16.97 -10.78
CA ILE A 73 -12.67 -16.10 -9.81
C ILE A 73 -13.74 -15.44 -8.95
N LYS A 74 -13.68 -15.66 -7.63
CA LYS A 74 -14.62 -15.07 -6.65
C LYS A 74 -14.02 -13.92 -5.86
N HIS A 75 -12.69 -13.92 -5.73
CA HIS A 75 -11.95 -12.91 -4.99
C HIS A 75 -10.73 -12.51 -5.80
N VAL A 76 -10.50 -11.22 -5.88
CA VAL A 76 -9.26 -10.64 -6.42
C VAL A 76 -8.59 -9.92 -5.27
N VAL A 77 -7.36 -10.33 -4.97
CA VAL A 77 -6.51 -9.64 -4.00
C VAL A 77 -5.41 -8.95 -4.79
N ILE A 78 -5.33 -7.63 -4.66
CA ILE A 78 -4.32 -6.82 -5.32
C ILE A 78 -3.29 -6.45 -4.25
N VAL A 79 -2.05 -6.93 -4.43
CA VAL A 79 -0.91 -6.59 -3.57
C VAL A 79 -0.03 -5.62 -4.34
N THR A 80 -0.18 -4.33 -4.04
CA THR A 80 0.62 -3.27 -4.66
C THR A 80 1.94 -3.11 -3.91
N GLN A 81 3.04 -3.34 -4.62
CA GLN A 81 4.38 -3.09 -4.14
C GLN A 81 4.90 -1.75 -4.67
N GLU A 82 6.00 -1.27 -4.10
CA GLU A 82 6.50 0.07 -4.33
C GLU A 82 7.94 0.07 -4.84
N ASN A 83 8.26 1.05 -5.69
CA ASN A 83 9.61 1.48 -6.07
C ASN A 83 10.58 0.38 -6.55
N ARG A 84 10.11 -0.61 -7.33
CA ARG A 84 10.97 -1.62 -7.98
C ARG A 84 10.58 -1.83 -9.45
N SER A 85 11.56 -1.76 -10.35
CA SER A 85 11.36 -2.07 -11.76
C SER A 85 11.35 -3.58 -12.01
N PHE A 86 10.84 -4.01 -13.16
CA PHE A 86 10.91 -5.41 -13.57
C PHE A 86 12.36 -5.91 -13.59
N ASP A 87 13.27 -5.16 -14.19
CA ASP A 87 14.68 -5.54 -14.29
C ASP A 87 15.39 -5.65 -12.94
N SER A 88 14.96 -4.87 -11.94
CA SER A 88 15.50 -4.94 -10.58
C SER A 88 15.20 -6.29 -9.91
N TYR A 89 14.06 -6.93 -10.17
CA TYR A 89 13.63 -8.17 -9.50
C TYR A 89 13.72 -9.42 -10.39
N PHE A 90 13.43 -9.26 -11.67
CA PHE A 90 13.22 -10.35 -12.63
C PHE A 90 13.98 -10.17 -13.95
N GLY A 91 14.83 -9.14 -14.07
CA GLY A 91 15.58 -8.87 -15.30
C GLY A 91 16.50 -10.02 -15.72
N THR A 92 16.90 -10.88 -14.78
CA THR A 92 17.70 -12.09 -15.03
C THR A 92 16.88 -13.38 -14.94
N TYR A 93 15.57 -13.30 -14.78
CA TYR A 93 14.69 -14.46 -14.67
C TYR A 93 14.69 -15.26 -15.98
N PRO A 94 14.87 -16.60 -15.94
CA PRO A 94 14.98 -17.40 -17.16
C PRO A 94 13.74 -17.28 -18.06
N GLY A 95 13.96 -16.84 -19.30
CA GLY A 95 12.92 -16.71 -20.32
C GLY A 95 12.11 -15.42 -20.28
N ALA A 96 12.39 -14.50 -19.34
CA ALA A 96 11.82 -13.16 -19.36
C ALA A 96 12.50 -12.28 -20.42
N ASP A 97 11.75 -11.36 -21.01
CA ASP A 97 12.31 -10.21 -21.73
C ASP A 97 12.76 -9.14 -20.74
N GLY A 98 13.97 -9.33 -20.20
CA GLY A 98 14.57 -8.47 -19.18
C GLY A 98 15.91 -7.89 -19.62
N ILE A 99 16.85 -7.81 -18.68
CA ILE A 99 18.21 -7.29 -18.92
C ILE A 99 18.86 -8.05 -20.08
N PRO A 100 19.26 -7.37 -21.17
CA PRO A 100 19.98 -8.02 -22.26
C PRO A 100 21.28 -8.66 -21.75
N MET A 101 21.45 -9.97 -21.96
CA MET A 101 22.61 -10.74 -21.50
C MET A 101 23.48 -11.22 -22.68
N LYS A 102 24.79 -11.23 -22.49
CA LYS A 102 25.78 -11.87 -23.38
C LYS A 102 26.77 -12.65 -22.53
N ASP A 103 26.95 -13.93 -22.83
CA ASP A 103 27.86 -14.84 -22.10
C ASP A 103 27.62 -14.85 -20.59
N GLY A 104 26.35 -14.80 -20.17
CA GLY A 104 25.94 -14.77 -18.76
C GLY A 104 26.20 -13.45 -18.03
N LYS A 105 26.51 -12.38 -18.78
CA LYS A 105 26.76 -11.04 -18.22
C LYS A 105 25.86 -9.99 -18.87
N PRO A 106 25.42 -8.94 -18.15
CA PRO A 106 24.66 -7.85 -18.74
C PRO A 106 25.42 -7.24 -19.91
N ALA A 107 24.74 -7.09 -21.05
CA ALA A 107 25.26 -6.57 -22.31
C ALA A 107 25.19 -5.04 -22.40
N VAL A 108 24.27 -4.43 -21.63
CA VAL A 108 24.02 -2.98 -21.57
C VAL A 108 25.16 -2.24 -20.86
N CYS A 109 25.35 -0.99 -21.24
CA CYS A 109 26.38 -0.05 -20.77
C CYS A 109 25.74 1.34 -20.79
N VAL A 110 25.18 1.76 -19.64
CA VAL A 110 24.48 3.04 -19.49
C VAL A 110 25.49 4.14 -19.17
N PRO A 111 25.53 5.27 -19.90
CA PRO A 111 26.50 6.34 -19.68
C PRO A 111 26.59 6.76 -18.21
N ASP A 112 27.81 6.99 -17.74
CA ASP A 112 28.12 7.44 -16.38
C ASP A 112 28.75 8.85 -16.45
N PRO A 113 27.95 9.92 -16.28
CA PRO A 113 28.45 11.29 -16.40
C PRO A 113 29.39 11.72 -15.27
N ALA A 114 29.23 11.20 -14.05
CA ALA A 114 30.04 11.64 -12.91
C ALA A 114 31.46 11.06 -12.95
N ASP A 115 31.59 9.75 -13.21
CA ASP A 115 32.89 9.05 -13.21
C ASP A 115 33.45 8.86 -14.63
N GLY A 116 32.63 9.10 -15.65
CA GLY A 116 32.97 8.88 -17.06
C GLY A 116 32.84 7.41 -17.46
N GLY A 117 32.57 7.16 -18.74
CA GLY A 117 32.36 5.81 -19.26
C GLY A 117 30.91 5.36 -19.09
N CYS A 118 30.69 4.17 -18.53
CA CYS A 118 29.34 3.62 -18.35
C CYS A 118 29.26 2.63 -17.20
N THR A 119 28.06 2.54 -16.62
CA THR A 119 27.69 1.53 -15.63
C THR A 119 26.84 0.44 -16.30
N ARG A 120 27.24 -0.82 -16.10
CA ARG A 120 26.45 -1.99 -16.54
C ARG A 120 25.53 -2.42 -15.40
N PRO A 121 24.38 -3.05 -15.68
CA PRO A 121 23.62 -3.72 -14.64
C PRO A 121 24.51 -4.66 -13.82
N PHE A 122 24.35 -4.67 -12.51
CA PHE A 122 25.17 -5.49 -11.61
C PHE A 122 24.32 -6.15 -10.53
N TYR A 123 24.77 -7.33 -10.10
CA TYR A 123 24.12 -8.03 -9.01
C TYR A 123 24.31 -7.26 -7.70
N ASN A 124 23.21 -6.97 -7.01
CA ASN A 124 23.18 -6.24 -5.75
C ASN A 124 22.41 -7.06 -4.70
N SER A 125 23.14 -7.59 -3.71
CA SER A 125 22.56 -8.39 -2.63
C SER A 125 22.16 -7.57 -1.39
N ALA A 126 22.10 -6.25 -1.50
CA ALA A 126 21.74 -5.40 -0.36
C ALA A 126 20.23 -5.41 -0.13
N ASP A 127 19.80 -5.73 1.09
CA ASP A 127 18.38 -5.70 1.49
C ASP A 127 17.75 -4.30 1.37
N SER A 128 18.58 -3.26 1.46
CA SER A 128 18.18 -1.86 1.31
C SER A 128 18.88 -1.24 0.11
N ASN A 129 18.08 -0.66 -0.79
CA ASN A 129 18.54 0.12 -1.93
C ASN A 129 17.88 1.48 -1.83
N ALA A 130 18.62 2.56 -2.08
CA ALA A 130 17.97 3.87 -2.10
C ALA A 130 17.31 4.19 -3.44
N GLY A 131 17.78 3.58 -4.53
CA GLY A 131 17.19 3.73 -5.86
C GLY A 131 17.45 5.11 -6.48
N GLY A 132 16.71 5.38 -7.55
CA GLY A 132 16.75 6.65 -8.27
C GLY A 132 15.59 7.60 -7.95
N PRO A 133 15.69 8.88 -8.34
CA PRO A 133 14.53 9.75 -8.39
C PRO A 133 13.51 9.17 -9.39
N HIS A 134 12.23 9.39 -9.13
CA HIS A 134 11.15 8.70 -9.84
C HIS A 134 9.94 9.62 -10.07
N SER A 135 10.19 10.91 -10.32
CA SER A 135 9.15 11.82 -10.81
C SER A 135 8.88 11.63 -12.30
N HIS A 136 7.82 12.27 -12.82
CA HIS A 136 7.55 12.25 -14.25
C HIS A 136 8.69 12.88 -15.08
N ALA A 137 9.29 13.94 -14.56
CA ALA A 137 10.45 14.57 -15.19
C ALA A 137 11.67 13.63 -15.22
N ASP A 138 11.92 12.90 -14.12
CA ASP A 138 13.02 11.94 -14.03
C ASP A 138 12.80 10.77 -15.00
N ALA A 139 11.60 10.17 -15.00
CA ALA A 139 11.26 9.08 -15.91
C ALA A 139 11.39 9.48 -17.38
N THR A 140 10.96 10.71 -17.74
CA THR A 140 11.14 11.24 -19.10
C THR A 140 12.61 11.35 -19.47
N ALA A 141 13.45 11.81 -18.54
CA ALA A 141 14.88 11.97 -18.77
C ALA A 141 15.63 10.63 -18.79
N ASP A 142 15.19 9.63 -18.01
CA ASP A 142 15.71 8.27 -18.03
C ASP A 142 15.43 7.56 -19.36
N ILE A 143 14.19 7.68 -19.84
CA ILE A 143 13.76 7.11 -21.13
C ILE A 143 14.48 7.79 -22.30
N ASN A 144 14.77 9.09 -22.18
CA ASN A 144 15.53 9.88 -23.15
C ASN A 144 15.08 9.64 -24.61
N GLY A 145 13.79 9.85 -24.89
CA GLY A 145 13.23 9.65 -26.24
C GLY A 145 13.32 8.21 -26.77
N GLY A 146 13.47 7.22 -25.88
CA GLY A 146 13.60 5.81 -26.22
C GLY A 146 15.04 5.29 -26.23
N ALA A 147 16.04 6.13 -25.97
CA ALA A 147 17.43 5.69 -25.85
C ALA A 147 17.71 4.89 -24.56
N MET A 148 16.89 5.08 -23.51
CA MET A 148 16.96 4.34 -22.25
C MET A 148 18.34 4.42 -21.56
N ASP A 149 18.97 5.60 -21.62
CA ASP A 149 20.36 5.81 -21.20
C ASP A 149 20.53 6.95 -20.17
N GLY A 150 19.43 7.49 -19.63
CA GLY A 150 19.46 8.59 -18.65
C GLY A 150 19.59 8.17 -17.18
N PHE A 151 19.35 6.88 -16.87
CA PHE A 151 19.17 6.36 -15.51
C PHE A 151 20.29 6.72 -14.52
N VAL A 152 21.54 6.48 -14.91
CA VAL A 152 22.72 6.75 -14.05
C VAL A 152 22.86 8.25 -13.81
N GLY A 153 22.75 9.06 -14.87
CA GLY A 153 22.84 10.51 -14.76
C GLY A 153 21.72 11.17 -13.95
N GLN A 154 20.49 10.64 -13.97
CA GLN A 154 19.42 11.14 -13.09
C GLN A 154 19.66 10.74 -11.65
N ALA A 155 20.11 9.51 -11.40
CA ALA A 155 20.46 9.08 -10.06
C ALA A 155 21.58 9.93 -9.45
N GLU A 156 22.65 10.20 -10.19
CA GLU A 156 23.73 11.11 -9.77
C GLU A 156 23.24 12.52 -9.45
N LYS A 157 22.36 13.09 -10.28
CA LYS A 157 21.75 14.41 -10.02
C LYS A 157 20.95 14.41 -8.72
N GLY A 158 20.17 13.36 -8.48
CA GLY A 158 19.44 13.16 -7.23
C GLY A 158 20.35 13.12 -6.00
N LEU A 159 21.62 12.74 -6.18
CA LEU A 159 22.63 12.65 -5.13
C LEU A 159 23.49 13.91 -4.96
N SER A 160 23.46 14.86 -5.90
CA SER A 160 24.33 16.05 -5.91
C SER A 160 24.24 16.97 -4.69
N GLY A 161 23.19 16.84 -3.86
CA GLY A 161 22.99 17.59 -2.60
C GLY A 161 23.14 16.76 -1.32
N CYS A 162 23.58 15.51 -1.44
CA CYS A 162 23.72 14.59 -0.31
C CYS A 162 25.08 14.76 0.38
N GLY A 163 25.06 15.32 1.60
CA GLY A 163 26.23 15.44 2.48
C GLY A 163 26.21 14.43 3.63
N ALA A 164 27.28 14.37 4.42
CA ALA A 164 27.45 13.39 5.50
C ALA A 164 26.38 13.47 6.60
N SER A 165 25.69 14.61 6.70
CA SER A 165 24.60 14.88 7.64
C SER A 165 23.20 14.79 7.01
N SER A 166 23.09 14.46 5.72
CA SER A 166 21.82 14.39 5.01
C SER A 166 21.03 13.15 5.45
N THR A 167 20.15 13.29 6.45
CA THR A 167 19.24 12.22 6.90
C THR A 167 18.23 11.79 5.83
N LYS A 168 18.04 12.61 4.80
CA LYS A 168 17.16 12.34 3.64
C LYS A 168 17.86 11.58 2.50
N CYS A 169 19.18 11.50 2.53
CA CYS A 169 19.96 10.73 1.58
C CYS A 169 20.43 9.48 2.29
N GLN A 170 19.91 8.31 1.90
CA GLN A 170 20.36 7.03 2.52
C GLN A 170 21.83 6.71 2.19
N TYR A 171 22.49 7.53 1.36
CA TYR A 171 23.90 7.43 1.05
C TYR A 171 24.71 8.41 1.90
N SER A 172 25.53 7.88 2.81
CA SER A 172 26.68 8.60 3.33
C SER A 172 27.64 8.90 2.17
N ASN A 173 28.24 10.09 2.16
CA ASN A 173 29.22 10.53 1.14
C ASN A 173 30.08 9.40 0.56
N ASN A 174 30.15 9.32 -0.78
CA ASN A 174 31.03 8.47 -1.60
C ASN A 174 30.56 7.03 -1.89
N MET A 175 29.26 6.72 -1.85
CA MET A 175 28.76 5.46 -2.43
C MET A 175 28.23 5.70 -3.85
N PRO A 176 28.63 4.88 -4.85
CA PRO A 176 28.07 4.94 -6.20
C PRO A 176 26.56 4.62 -6.16
N THR A 177 25.79 5.16 -7.11
CA THR A 177 24.35 4.88 -7.22
C THR A 177 24.09 3.38 -7.40
N ASP A 178 22.99 2.89 -6.82
CA ASP A 178 22.51 1.52 -6.99
C ASP A 178 21.43 1.36 -8.06
N VAL A 179 21.18 2.40 -8.90
CA VAL A 179 20.11 2.41 -9.90
C VAL A 179 20.23 1.30 -10.95
N MET A 180 21.45 0.83 -11.20
CA MET A 180 21.73 -0.31 -12.11
C MET A 180 21.80 -1.66 -11.39
N GLY A 181 21.51 -1.69 -10.09
CA GLY A 181 21.51 -2.91 -9.28
C GLY A 181 20.30 -3.79 -9.55
N TYR A 182 20.52 -5.10 -9.72
CA TYR A 182 19.46 -6.11 -9.79
C TYR A 182 19.65 -7.19 -8.73
N HIS A 183 18.52 -7.75 -8.31
CA HIS A 183 18.40 -8.94 -7.46
C HIS A 183 18.16 -10.17 -8.34
N ASP A 184 18.41 -11.35 -7.78
CA ASP A 184 17.94 -12.59 -8.38
C ASP A 184 17.31 -13.54 -7.35
N GLY A 185 17.04 -14.78 -7.75
CA GLY A 185 16.39 -15.77 -6.88
C GLY A 185 17.15 -16.12 -5.60
N ARG A 186 18.42 -15.71 -5.47
CA ARG A 186 19.20 -15.84 -4.23
C ARG A 186 18.70 -14.90 -3.14
N ASP A 187 18.30 -13.68 -3.52
CA ASP A 187 17.82 -12.63 -2.60
C ASP A 187 16.28 -12.62 -2.52
N LEU A 188 15.60 -13.00 -3.61
CA LEU A 188 14.15 -12.95 -3.75
C LEU A 188 13.51 -14.35 -3.95
N PRO A 189 13.80 -15.35 -3.09
CA PRO A 189 13.38 -16.73 -3.32
C PRO A 189 11.86 -16.89 -3.40
N ASN A 190 11.10 -16.13 -2.61
CA ASN A 190 9.63 -16.20 -2.63
C ASN A 190 9.04 -15.63 -3.92
N TYR A 191 9.54 -14.48 -4.39
CA TYR A 191 9.06 -13.88 -5.64
C TYR A 191 9.40 -14.73 -6.85
N TRP A 192 10.61 -15.29 -6.90
CA TRP A 192 11.01 -16.19 -7.96
C TRP A 192 10.24 -17.52 -7.91
N ALA A 193 9.91 -18.03 -6.72
CA ALA A 193 9.01 -19.17 -6.58
C ALA A 193 7.60 -18.87 -7.11
N TYR A 194 7.06 -17.67 -6.87
CA TYR A 194 5.78 -17.28 -7.46
C TYR A 194 5.85 -17.21 -8.99
N ALA A 195 6.89 -16.61 -9.55
CA ALA A 195 7.09 -16.56 -10.99
C ALA A 195 7.22 -17.95 -11.64
N GLN A 196 7.80 -18.93 -10.92
CA GLN A 196 7.93 -20.31 -11.40
C GLN A 196 6.61 -21.08 -11.37
N ASN A 197 5.78 -20.82 -10.36
CA ASN A 197 4.55 -21.59 -10.13
C ASN A 197 3.30 -20.92 -10.73
N PHE A 198 3.39 -19.64 -11.08
CA PHE A 198 2.29 -18.84 -11.60
C PHE A 198 2.71 -18.07 -12.86
N THR A 199 1.96 -17.03 -13.22
CA THR A 199 2.24 -16.20 -14.39
C THR A 199 3.06 -14.98 -13.98
N LEU A 200 4.22 -14.82 -14.61
CA LEU A 200 4.98 -13.58 -14.61
C LEU A 200 4.65 -12.80 -15.89
N GLN A 201 4.36 -11.51 -15.76
CA GLN A 201 4.12 -10.62 -16.90
C GLN A 201 5.35 -9.73 -17.10
N ASP A 202 6.13 -9.99 -18.14
CA ASP A 202 7.34 -9.22 -18.50
C ASP A 202 7.05 -8.03 -19.44
N HIS A 203 5.79 -7.86 -19.85
CA HIS A 203 5.29 -6.74 -20.64
C HIS A 203 4.15 -5.99 -19.90
N LEU A 204 4.27 -5.89 -18.57
CA LEU A 204 3.38 -5.09 -17.73
C LEU A 204 4.07 -3.78 -17.35
N PHE A 205 3.59 -2.67 -17.89
CA PHE A 205 4.18 -1.35 -17.69
C PHE A 205 3.47 -0.59 -16.58
N ALA A 206 4.20 0.34 -15.95
CA ALA A 206 3.60 1.30 -15.03
C ALA A 206 2.47 2.06 -15.75
N SER A 207 1.34 2.23 -15.06
CA SER A 207 0.18 2.96 -15.57
C SER A 207 0.47 4.44 -15.82
N ALA A 208 1.38 5.00 -15.02
CA ALA A 208 1.90 6.36 -15.16
C ALA A 208 3.42 6.32 -14.98
N ALA A 209 4.15 6.98 -15.88
CA ALA A 209 5.59 7.21 -15.73
C ALA A 209 5.80 8.35 -14.72
N SER A 210 5.61 8.06 -13.43
CA SER A 210 5.73 9.01 -12.32
C SER A 210 5.85 8.24 -10.97
N TRP A 211 5.72 8.96 -9.85
CA TRP A 211 5.83 8.39 -8.50
C TRP A 211 4.53 7.74 -8.01
N SER A 212 4.54 7.26 -6.77
CA SER A 212 3.50 6.46 -6.14
C SER A 212 2.09 7.06 -6.22
N LEU A 213 1.90 8.35 -5.90
CA LEU A 213 0.56 8.96 -5.86
C LEU A 213 -0.13 8.91 -7.24
N PRO A 214 0.47 9.40 -8.34
CA PRO A 214 -0.08 9.20 -9.69
C PRO A 214 -0.40 7.74 -10.03
N ALA A 215 0.51 6.81 -9.72
CA ALA A 215 0.31 5.39 -10.03
C ALA A 215 -0.85 4.77 -9.24
N HIS A 216 -0.99 5.14 -7.96
CA HIS A 216 -2.06 4.67 -7.08
C HIS A 216 -3.42 5.22 -7.47
N LEU A 217 -3.50 6.50 -7.84
CA LEU A 217 -4.72 7.07 -8.41
C LEU A 217 -5.14 6.27 -9.64
N TYR A 218 -4.20 6.03 -10.57
CA TYR A 218 -4.50 5.26 -11.77
C TYR A 218 -4.95 3.82 -11.47
N LEU A 219 -4.37 3.16 -10.45
CA LEU A 219 -4.77 1.79 -10.07
C LEU A 219 -6.27 1.69 -9.74
N VAL A 220 -6.86 2.73 -9.15
CA VAL A 220 -8.25 2.70 -8.68
C VAL A 220 -9.24 3.44 -9.58
N SER A 221 -8.77 4.40 -10.38
CA SER A 221 -9.62 5.26 -11.20
C SER A 221 -9.29 5.25 -12.69
N GLU A 222 -8.22 4.57 -13.10
CA GLU A 222 -7.61 4.67 -14.45
C GLU A 222 -7.19 6.10 -14.82
N TRP A 223 -7.04 6.99 -13.82
CA TRP A 223 -6.79 8.41 -14.07
C TRP A 223 -6.00 9.09 -12.95
N SER A 224 -4.87 9.70 -13.31
CA SER A 224 -4.13 10.60 -12.42
C SER A 224 -4.36 12.04 -12.85
N ALA A 225 -5.10 12.79 -12.02
CA ALA A 225 -5.60 14.10 -12.40
C ALA A 225 -5.58 15.09 -11.24
N LYS A 226 -5.70 16.36 -11.62
CA LYS A 226 -5.97 17.48 -10.72
C LYS A 226 -7.30 18.10 -11.10
N CYS A 227 -8.21 18.23 -10.13
CA CYS A 227 -9.55 18.74 -10.31
C CYS A 227 -9.66 20.17 -9.80
N THR A 228 -10.08 21.09 -10.67
CA THR A 228 -10.25 22.50 -10.27
C THR A 228 -11.48 22.74 -9.40
N LYS A 229 -12.41 21.77 -9.33
CA LYS A 229 -13.60 21.80 -8.48
C LYS A 229 -13.82 20.44 -7.82
N ALA A 230 -13.92 20.44 -6.49
CA ALA A 230 -14.20 19.23 -5.73
C ALA A 230 -15.56 18.62 -6.10
N GLY A 231 -15.58 17.31 -6.38
CA GLY A 231 -16.81 16.58 -6.72
C GLY A 231 -17.31 16.79 -8.16
N ASP A 232 -16.57 17.53 -8.99
CA ASP A 232 -16.89 17.72 -10.42
C ASP A 232 -15.79 17.10 -11.30
N PRO A 233 -15.99 15.86 -11.80
CA PRO A 233 -15.02 15.18 -12.65
C PRO A 233 -14.71 15.92 -13.95
N SER A 234 -15.62 16.78 -14.44
CA SER A 234 -15.40 17.55 -15.67
C SER A 234 -14.39 18.69 -15.49
N SER A 235 -14.06 19.01 -14.24
CA SER A 235 -13.08 20.04 -13.88
C SER A 235 -11.65 19.53 -13.82
N CYS A 236 -11.46 18.21 -14.03
CA CYS A 236 -10.19 17.53 -13.86
C CYS A 236 -9.39 17.47 -15.18
N ALA A 237 -8.07 17.56 -15.04
CA ALA A 237 -7.12 17.39 -16.14
C ALA A 237 -5.95 16.50 -15.70
N ASP A 238 -5.33 15.80 -16.65
CA ASP A 238 -4.16 14.94 -16.41
C ASP A 238 -3.07 15.71 -15.65
N ALA A 239 -2.55 15.10 -14.58
CA ALA A 239 -1.59 15.76 -13.70
C ALA A 239 -0.59 14.76 -13.11
N LEU A 240 0.40 14.36 -13.91
CA LEU A 240 1.42 13.39 -13.49
C LEU A 240 2.47 13.97 -12.53
N GLN A 241 2.66 15.29 -12.55
CA GLN A 241 3.71 16.00 -11.79
C GLN A 241 3.15 16.84 -10.63
N ASP A 242 1.84 17.04 -10.56
CA ASP A 242 1.19 17.73 -9.45
C ASP A 242 -0.28 17.32 -9.41
N PRO A 243 -0.59 16.03 -9.21
CA PRO A 243 -1.97 15.60 -9.04
C PRO A 243 -2.57 16.30 -7.81
N ASP A 244 -3.91 16.24 -7.68
CA ASP A 244 -4.51 16.73 -6.44
C ASP A 244 -3.80 16.07 -5.24
N PRO A 245 -3.31 16.87 -4.28
CA PRO A 245 -2.68 16.30 -3.10
C PRO A 245 -3.72 15.41 -2.44
N GLU A 246 -3.26 14.32 -1.83
CA GLU A 246 -4.16 13.49 -1.04
C GLU A 246 -4.98 14.41 -0.12
N PRO A 247 -6.32 14.32 -0.14
CA PRO A 247 -7.14 15.18 0.69
C PRO A 247 -6.82 14.97 2.18
N GLU A 248 -6.27 13.81 2.54
CA GLU A 248 -6.03 13.39 3.92
C GLU A 248 -4.94 14.20 4.64
N PRO A 249 -3.70 14.38 4.14
CA PRO A 249 -2.69 15.15 4.88
C PRO A 249 -3.07 16.60 5.17
N GLN A 250 -3.73 17.30 4.24
CA GLN A 250 -4.13 18.69 4.49
C GLN A 250 -5.37 18.79 5.39
N MET A 251 -6.37 17.93 5.17
CA MET A 251 -7.55 17.88 6.05
C MET A 251 -7.16 17.50 7.49
N ILE A 252 -6.24 16.54 7.68
CA ILE A 252 -5.74 16.14 9.00
C ILE A 252 -4.98 17.30 9.64
N LYS A 253 -4.05 17.95 8.92
CA LYS A 253 -3.28 19.11 9.40
C LYS A 253 -4.16 20.27 9.88
N ASP A 254 -5.34 20.45 9.28
CA ASP A 254 -6.26 21.53 9.64
C ASP A 254 -7.12 21.19 10.88
N THR A 255 -7.13 19.92 11.33
CA THR A 255 -7.83 19.52 12.56
C THR A 255 -7.01 19.78 13.82
N LEU A 256 -7.68 19.79 14.98
CA LEU A 256 -7.00 19.83 16.29
C LEU A 256 -6.00 18.67 16.45
N ILE A 257 -6.28 17.50 15.85
CA ILE A 257 -5.42 16.33 15.92
C ILE A 257 -4.13 16.56 15.13
N GLY A 258 -4.23 17.02 13.87
CA GLY A 258 -3.04 17.31 13.07
C GLY A 258 -2.23 18.49 13.57
N LYS A 259 -2.88 19.54 14.11
CA LYS A 259 -2.18 20.68 14.72
C LYS A 259 -1.45 20.32 16.02
N CYS A 260 -1.89 19.26 16.71
CA CYS A 260 -1.26 18.74 17.92
C CYS A 260 -0.40 17.49 17.68
N GLN A 261 -0.04 17.17 16.43
CA GLN A 261 0.98 16.18 16.07
C GLN A 261 2.29 16.87 15.65
N ALA A 262 2.67 17.92 16.36
CA ALA A 262 3.68 18.86 15.88
C ALA A 262 5.11 18.54 16.37
N GLY A 263 5.26 17.53 17.24
CA GLY A 263 6.58 17.12 17.74
C GLY A 263 7.20 18.20 18.63
N MET A 264 8.42 18.64 18.33
CA MET A 264 9.14 19.60 19.21
C MET A 264 8.56 21.03 19.22
N ASP A 265 7.73 21.39 18.24
CA ASP A 265 7.09 22.71 18.16
C ASP A 265 5.60 22.60 18.51
N LEU A 266 5.24 23.01 19.72
CA LEU A 266 3.86 22.90 20.23
C LEU A 266 3.00 24.12 19.95
N ASP A 267 3.53 25.18 19.33
CA ASP A 267 2.80 26.44 19.17
C ASP A 267 1.56 26.29 18.27
N PRO A 268 1.60 25.53 17.15
CA PRO A 268 0.38 25.22 16.38
C PRO A 268 -0.71 24.51 17.21
N CYS A 269 -0.30 23.65 18.16
CA CYS A 269 -1.23 22.97 19.06
C CYS A 269 -1.83 23.95 20.07
N ARG A 270 -1.01 24.82 20.67
CA ARG A 270 -1.47 25.85 21.62
C ARG A 270 -2.52 26.77 20.98
N GLU A 271 -2.25 27.28 19.78
CA GLU A 271 -3.18 28.13 19.04
C GLU A 271 -4.50 27.41 18.74
N ALA A 272 -4.42 26.13 18.36
CA ALA A 272 -5.60 25.32 18.08
C ALA A 272 -6.44 25.05 19.33
N LEU A 273 -5.79 24.80 20.47
CA LEU A 273 -6.45 24.63 21.76
C LEU A 273 -7.13 25.92 22.21
N GLU A 274 -6.45 27.06 22.09
CA GLU A 274 -7.00 28.38 22.41
C GLU A 274 -8.24 28.68 21.57
N ALA A 275 -8.16 28.47 20.25
CA ALA A 275 -9.29 28.63 19.33
C ALA A 275 -10.46 27.68 19.64
N ALA A 276 -10.18 26.52 20.25
CA ALA A 276 -11.18 25.57 20.73
C ALA A 276 -11.70 25.89 22.15
N GLY A 277 -11.25 26.98 22.78
CA GLY A 277 -11.56 27.35 24.15
C GLY A 277 -11.06 26.31 25.16
N ILE A 278 -9.89 25.73 24.91
CA ILE A 278 -9.18 24.78 25.77
C ILE A 278 -7.91 25.48 26.25
N ASP A 279 -7.49 25.21 27.49
CA ASP A 279 -6.24 25.72 28.03
C ASP A 279 -5.04 25.32 27.13
N PRO A 280 -4.31 26.28 26.55
CA PRO A 280 -3.12 26.01 25.73
C PRO A 280 -1.99 25.32 26.50
N GLY A 281 -2.01 25.38 27.84
CA GLY A 281 -1.08 24.64 28.71
C GLY A 281 -1.17 23.12 28.56
N LEU A 282 -2.25 22.60 27.98
CA LEU A 282 -2.46 21.18 27.73
C LEU A 282 -1.76 20.65 26.46
N ALA A 283 -1.10 21.52 25.68
CA ALA A 283 -0.52 21.16 24.38
C ALA A 283 0.42 19.95 24.45
N ALA A 284 1.34 19.90 25.41
CA ALA A 284 2.28 18.79 25.56
C ALA A 284 1.59 17.46 25.92
N GLN A 285 0.60 17.51 26.81
CA GLN A 285 -0.18 16.34 27.20
C GLN A 285 -1.01 15.80 26.03
N ILE A 286 -1.51 16.69 25.19
CA ILE A 286 -2.33 16.34 24.03
C ILE A 286 -1.46 15.82 22.88
N ASP A 287 -0.28 16.41 22.65
CA ASP A 287 0.72 15.89 21.70
C ASP A 287 1.18 14.49 22.09
N ASP A 288 1.51 14.24 23.36
CA ASP A 288 1.84 12.90 23.86
C ASP A 288 0.69 11.90 23.68
N LEU A 289 -0.56 12.31 23.94
CA LEU A 289 -1.72 11.45 23.79
C LEU A 289 -1.95 11.07 22.32
N ILE A 290 -1.91 12.06 21.42
CA ILE A 290 -2.16 11.86 20.00
C ILE A 290 -0.99 11.10 19.36
N GLY A 291 0.25 11.50 19.63
CA GLY A 291 1.46 10.89 19.09
C GLY A 291 1.60 9.40 19.45
N ASN A 292 1.14 9.00 20.63
CA ASN A 292 1.20 7.61 21.07
C ASN A 292 -0.04 6.76 20.74
N SER A 293 -1.19 7.40 20.44
CA SER A 293 -2.48 6.68 20.50
C SER A 293 -3.42 6.92 19.30
N CYS A 294 -3.15 7.89 18.42
CA CYS A 294 -3.95 8.15 17.23
C CYS A 294 -3.03 8.56 16.08
N LYS A 295 -2.63 7.59 15.26
CA LYS A 295 -1.82 7.84 14.07
C LYS A 295 -2.67 8.49 12.97
N PRO A 296 -2.08 9.27 12.06
CA PRO A 296 -2.81 9.86 10.93
C PRO A 296 -3.58 8.85 10.06
N THR A 297 -3.15 7.58 10.06
CA THR A 297 -3.75 6.47 9.31
C THR A 297 -4.82 5.70 10.09
N ASP A 298 -5.02 6.02 11.38
CA ASP A 298 -5.95 5.28 12.23
C ASP A 298 -7.40 5.73 11.96
N SER A 299 -8.32 4.77 11.98
CA SER A 299 -9.75 5.08 11.84
C SER A 299 -10.26 5.90 13.03
N TYR A 300 -11.37 6.64 12.83
CA TYR A 300 -12.07 7.37 13.90
C TYR A 300 -12.30 6.49 15.15
N ALA A 301 -12.69 5.23 14.97
CA ALA A 301 -12.94 4.29 16.07
C ALA A 301 -11.68 4.00 16.90
N VAL A 302 -10.51 3.92 16.25
CA VAL A 302 -9.22 3.69 16.93
C VAL A 302 -8.81 4.92 17.73
N CYS A 303 -8.89 6.10 17.13
CA CYS A 303 -8.60 7.36 17.81
C CYS A 303 -9.57 7.64 18.98
N GLN A 304 -10.85 7.27 18.83
CA GLN A 304 -11.85 7.42 19.89
C GLN A 304 -11.53 6.55 21.11
N ALA A 305 -11.21 5.26 20.89
CA ALA A 305 -10.87 4.34 21.98
C ALA A 305 -9.65 4.81 22.78
N ALA A 306 -8.66 5.37 22.09
CA ALA A 306 -7.49 5.99 22.70
C ALA A 306 -7.83 7.20 23.58
N VAL A 307 -8.68 8.11 23.08
CA VAL A 307 -9.13 9.29 23.84
C VAL A 307 -9.96 8.87 25.06
N ASP A 308 -10.79 7.83 24.95
CA ASP A 308 -11.61 7.34 26.05
C ASP A 308 -10.76 6.72 27.17
N ALA A 309 -9.66 6.06 26.80
CA ALA A 309 -8.68 5.48 27.74
C ALA A 309 -7.76 6.53 28.38
N ALA A 310 -7.69 7.76 27.84
CA ALA A 310 -6.80 8.80 28.32
C ALA A 310 -7.23 9.33 29.71
N PRO A 311 -6.27 9.60 30.62
CA PRO A 311 -6.53 10.19 31.93
C PRO A 311 -6.72 11.71 31.83
N VAL A 312 -7.69 12.15 31.03
CA VAL A 312 -8.04 13.57 30.80
C VAL A 312 -9.52 13.82 31.12
N SER A 313 -9.91 15.09 31.28
CA SER A 313 -11.28 15.45 31.66
C SER A 313 -12.31 15.10 30.58
N ASP A 314 -13.55 14.79 30.98
CA ASP A 314 -14.64 14.45 30.03
C ASP A 314 -14.93 15.57 29.03
N GLY A 315 -14.78 16.83 29.46
CA GLY A 315 -14.90 17.99 28.57
C GLY A 315 -13.81 18.01 27.49
N LEU A 316 -12.59 17.59 27.83
CA LEU A 316 -11.49 17.46 26.87
C LEU A 316 -11.70 16.24 25.95
N LYS A 317 -12.13 15.09 26.50
CA LYS A 317 -12.49 13.90 25.70
C LYS A 317 -13.52 14.23 24.64
N LYS A 318 -14.58 14.98 24.98
CA LYS A 318 -15.61 15.40 24.05
C LYS A 318 -15.05 16.28 22.92
N LYS A 319 -14.18 17.25 23.23
CA LYS A 319 -13.59 18.14 22.21
C LYS A 319 -12.63 17.40 21.27
N LEU A 320 -11.82 16.48 21.81
CA LEU A 320 -10.95 15.60 21.01
C LEU A 320 -11.77 14.65 20.12
N THR A 321 -12.86 14.10 20.66
CA THR A 321 -13.85 13.29 19.92
C THR A 321 -14.47 14.07 18.77
N ASP A 322 -14.93 15.31 19.02
CA ASP A 322 -15.55 16.15 18.00
C ASP A 322 -14.54 16.59 16.93
N ALA A 323 -13.25 16.73 17.28
CA ALA A 323 -12.18 16.94 16.31
C ALA A 323 -11.88 15.69 15.48
N ALA A 324 -11.86 14.51 16.09
CA ALA A 324 -11.67 13.22 15.40
C ALA A 324 -12.81 12.93 14.42
N LYS A 325 -14.06 13.32 14.72
CA LYS A 325 -15.19 13.21 13.78
C LYS A 325 -15.03 14.08 12.52
N LYS A 326 -14.22 15.13 12.57
CA LYS A 326 -13.87 15.92 11.37
C LYS A 326 -12.81 15.24 10.50
N LEU A 327 -12.14 14.21 11.02
CA LEU A 327 -11.22 13.35 10.26
C LEU A 327 -11.96 12.31 9.44
N GLU A 328 -13.21 11.97 9.79
CA GLU A 328 -14.03 11.15 8.89
C GLU A 328 -14.28 11.96 7.60
N PRO A 329 -13.86 11.44 6.43
CA PRO A 329 -14.19 12.10 5.18
C PRO A 329 -15.70 12.25 5.09
N ALA A 330 -16.17 13.43 4.65
CA ALA A 330 -17.59 13.68 4.35
C ALA A 330 -18.20 12.65 3.36
N ARG A 331 -17.37 11.79 2.75
CA ARG A 331 -17.71 10.71 1.81
C ARG A 331 -18.30 9.44 2.45
N LEU A 332 -18.24 9.24 3.76
CA LEU A 332 -18.88 8.08 4.41
C LEU A 332 -20.37 8.29 4.73
N ARG A 333 -20.91 9.50 4.51
CA ARG A 333 -22.36 9.71 4.48
C ARG A 333 -22.92 9.30 3.11
N LEU A 334 -23.15 8.01 2.92
CA LEU A 334 -23.93 7.46 1.81
C LEU A 334 -25.45 7.69 1.98
N ASP A 335 -25.85 8.81 2.57
CA ASP A 335 -27.25 9.22 2.71
C ASP A 335 -27.43 10.59 2.03
N GLY A 336 -27.53 10.58 0.70
CA GLY A 336 -27.81 11.75 -0.14
C GLY A 336 -28.13 11.35 -1.59
N PRO A 337 -29.10 11.98 -2.26
CA PRO A 337 -29.90 11.38 -3.32
C PRO A 337 -29.09 11.12 -4.60
N ASP A 338 -29.44 10.00 -5.25
CA ASP A 338 -28.91 9.47 -6.51
C ASP A 338 -28.35 10.53 -7.46
N VAL A 339 -27.02 10.57 -7.59
CA VAL A 339 -26.36 11.22 -8.72
C VAL A 339 -26.34 10.21 -9.87
N PRO A 340 -26.98 10.50 -11.02
CA PRO A 340 -27.01 9.56 -12.14
C PRO A 340 -25.59 9.37 -12.68
N ALA A 341 -25.23 8.10 -12.92
CA ALA A 341 -23.95 7.70 -13.47
C ALA A 341 -23.65 8.46 -14.77
N ALA A 342 -22.68 9.38 -14.72
CA ALA A 342 -22.13 9.99 -15.92
C ALA A 342 -21.34 8.91 -16.67
N GLN A 343 -21.79 8.60 -17.88
CA GLN A 343 -21.08 7.74 -18.83
C GLN A 343 -19.75 8.41 -19.19
N ALA A 344 -18.65 7.89 -18.69
CA ALA A 344 -17.32 8.16 -19.25
C ALA A 344 -17.25 7.51 -20.65
N PRO A 345 -16.76 8.21 -21.69
CA PRO A 345 -16.63 7.64 -23.03
C PRO A 345 -15.59 6.51 -23.00
N GLY A 346 -16.02 5.34 -23.46
CA GLY A 346 -15.20 4.12 -23.42
C GLY A 346 -13.95 4.20 -24.28
N ALA A 347 -12.82 3.83 -23.68
CA ALA A 347 -11.62 3.39 -24.37
C ALA A 347 -11.26 1.99 -23.87
N LEU A 348 -12.09 1.00 -24.19
CA LEU A 348 -11.77 -0.41 -23.99
C LEU A 348 -10.72 -0.84 -25.04
N GLY A 349 -9.46 -0.52 -24.78
CA GLY A 349 -8.32 -1.02 -25.55
C GLY A 349 -8.09 -2.49 -25.24
N LEU A 350 -8.77 -3.38 -25.96
CA LEU A 350 -8.51 -4.83 -25.93
C LEU A 350 -7.06 -5.10 -26.37
N LEU A 351 -6.15 -5.26 -25.41
CA LEU A 351 -4.82 -5.83 -25.65
C LEU A 351 -5.00 -7.32 -26.00
N ARG A 352 -4.92 -7.60 -27.30
CA ARG A 352 -5.02 -8.93 -27.88
C ARG A 352 -3.69 -9.66 -27.64
N VAL A 353 -3.62 -10.52 -26.64
CA VAL A 353 -2.48 -11.42 -26.43
C VAL A 353 -2.35 -12.35 -27.65
N PRO A 354 -1.21 -12.37 -28.38
CA PRO A 354 -1.01 -13.34 -29.45
C PRO A 354 -0.87 -14.74 -28.87
N ARG A 355 -1.67 -15.69 -29.36
CA ARG A 355 -1.48 -17.12 -29.05
C ARG A 355 -0.15 -17.57 -29.65
N HIS A 356 0.81 -17.95 -28.80
CA HIS A 356 1.99 -18.69 -29.24
C HIS A 356 1.56 -20.01 -29.92
N ARG A 357 1.99 -20.20 -31.17
CA ARG A 357 1.99 -21.50 -31.83
C ARG A 357 3.03 -22.38 -31.14
N THR A 358 2.58 -23.43 -30.46
CA THR A 358 3.43 -24.55 -30.06
C THR A 358 3.75 -25.38 -31.32
N GLY A 359 4.96 -25.21 -31.85
CA GLY A 359 5.56 -26.13 -32.81
C GLY A 359 6.77 -26.78 -32.16
N LEU A 360 6.58 -28.02 -31.65
CA LEU A 360 7.69 -28.92 -31.34
C LEU A 360 8.25 -29.48 -32.66
N PRO A 361 9.57 -29.54 -32.87
CA PRO A 361 10.13 -30.24 -34.02
C PRO A 361 10.15 -31.76 -33.78
N GLN A 362 9.73 -32.51 -34.80
CA GLN A 362 10.28 -33.83 -35.08
C GLN A 362 11.54 -33.65 -35.92
#